data_AF-A0A0J7YN05-F1
#
_entry.id   AF-A0A0J7YN05-F1
#
_cell.length_a   1.000
_cell.length_b   1.000
_cell.length_c   1.000
_cell.angle_alpha   90.00
_cell.angle_beta   90.00
_cell.angle_gamma   90.00
#
_symmetry.space_group_name_H-M   'P 1'
#
loop_
_entity.id
_entity.type
_entity.pdbx_description
1 polymer ?
#
loop_
_entity_poly.entity_id
_entity_poly.type
_entity_poly.pdbx_seq_one_letter_code
_entity_poly.pdbx_strand_id
1 'polypeptide(L)'
;AGSHKRYGSIPPPNTTSRIQPMDAGIIAAFKKRYRSFQLGNALDRDLANETDIYKVDILKAMRWCRDAWKMVTPLTIANCWNHTGLMDAPVEEDSIVEIDDVDATL
;
A
#
# COMPACT_ATOMS: atom_id res chain seq x y z
N ALA A 1 -28.18 -18.93 19.53
CA ALA A 1 -28.12 -19.36 18.12
C ALA A 1 -27.46 -18.24 17.32
N GLY A 2 -26.17 -18.39 17.01
CA GLY A 2 -25.35 -17.35 16.39
C GLY A 2 -25.74 -17.12 14.94
N SER A 3 -26.18 -15.90 14.63
CA SER A 3 -26.48 -15.47 13.27
C SER A 3 -25.18 -15.32 12.48
N HIS A 4 -24.89 -16.34 11.68
CA HIS A 4 -23.87 -16.30 10.62
C HIS A 4 -24.22 -15.20 9.61
N LYS A 5 -23.48 -14.09 9.64
CA LYS A 5 -23.61 -13.04 8.62
C LYS A 5 -22.96 -13.53 7.34
N ARG A 6 -23.78 -13.94 6.36
CA ARG A 6 -23.29 -14.22 5.01
C ARG A 6 -22.93 -12.90 4.35
N TYR A 7 -21.63 -12.60 4.26
CA TYR A 7 -21.11 -11.43 3.56
C TYR A 7 -21.14 -11.65 2.03
N GLY A 8 -22.35 -11.77 1.49
CA GLY A 8 -22.61 -11.84 0.04
C GLY A 8 -23.26 -10.56 -0.50
N SER A 9 -23.07 -9.41 0.17
CA SER A 9 -23.71 -8.15 -0.18
C SER A 9 -22.67 -7.10 -0.55
N ILE A 10 -22.80 -6.54 -1.76
CA ILE A 10 -22.10 -5.33 -2.19
C ILE A 10 -22.37 -4.25 -1.12
N PRO A 11 -21.34 -3.60 -0.55
CA PRO A 11 -21.54 -2.61 0.49
C PRO A 11 -22.37 -1.43 -0.06
N PRO A 12 -23.25 -0.82 0.77
CA PRO A 12 -24.08 0.29 0.33
C PRO A 12 -23.23 1.49 -0.11
N PRO A 13 -23.74 2.35 -1.01
CA PRO A 13 -23.02 3.52 -1.49
C PRO A 13 -22.47 4.34 -0.32
N ASN A 14 -21.20 4.77 -0.41
CA ASN A 14 -20.49 5.56 0.61
C ASN A 14 -20.11 4.84 1.92
N THR A 15 -20.25 3.51 2.00
CA THR A 15 -19.76 2.70 3.16
C THR A 15 -18.36 2.09 2.90
N THR A 16 -17.84 2.30 1.70
CA THR A 16 -16.61 1.69 1.16
C THR A 16 -15.36 2.09 1.95
N SER A 17 -15.17 3.37 2.27
CA SER A 17 -13.92 3.83 2.91
C SER A 17 -13.67 3.24 4.30
N ARG A 18 -14.72 2.94 5.08
CA ARG A 18 -14.56 2.41 6.44
C ARG A 18 -14.26 0.92 6.48
N ILE A 19 -14.80 0.16 5.52
CA ILE A 19 -14.70 -1.31 5.51
C ILE A 19 -13.58 -1.79 4.57
N GLN A 20 -13.11 -0.93 3.64
CA GLN A 20 -12.09 -1.31 2.69
C GLN A 20 -10.68 -1.05 3.24
N PRO A 21 -9.86 -2.09 3.46
CA PRO A 21 -8.51 -1.94 3.99
C PRO A 21 -7.59 -1.15 3.05
N MET A 22 -7.89 -1.18 1.73
CA MET A 22 -7.21 -0.37 0.73
C MET A 22 -7.31 1.13 1.03
N ASP A 23 -8.50 1.60 1.37
CA ASP A 23 -8.78 2.98 1.74
C ASP A 23 -8.45 3.27 3.21
N ALA A 24 -8.36 2.24 4.06
CA ALA A 24 -7.98 2.35 5.46
C ALA A 24 -6.47 2.58 5.70
N GLY A 25 -5.66 2.68 4.63
CA GLY A 25 -4.27 3.13 4.75
C GLY A 25 -3.28 2.48 3.79
N ILE A 26 -3.61 1.35 3.15
CA ILE A 26 -2.67 0.65 2.25
C ILE A 26 -2.31 1.55 1.05
N ILE A 27 -3.30 2.16 0.39
CA ILE A 27 -3.05 3.08 -0.74
C ILE A 27 -2.26 4.31 -0.28
N ALA A 28 -2.55 4.84 0.90
CA ALA A 28 -1.83 5.99 1.45
C ALA A 28 -0.36 5.65 1.75
N ALA A 29 -0.10 4.49 2.36
CA ALA A 29 1.25 4.01 2.64
C ALA A 29 2.05 3.81 1.34
N PHE A 30 1.44 3.16 0.33
CA PHE A 30 2.05 2.99 -0.99
C PHE A 30 2.38 4.34 -1.64
N LYS A 31 1.41 5.26 -1.73
CA LYS A 31 1.59 6.59 -2.34
C LYS A 31 2.68 7.39 -1.64
N LYS A 32 2.79 7.29 -0.31
CA LYS A 32 3.85 7.93 0.46
C LYS A 32 5.23 7.46 0.00
N ARG A 33 5.44 6.14 -0.13
CA ARG A 33 6.71 5.56 -0.59
C ARG A 33 7.03 5.97 -2.02
N TYR A 34 6.05 5.87 -2.92
CA TYR A 34 6.21 6.33 -4.31
C TYR A 34 6.61 7.81 -4.38
N ARG A 35 5.95 8.67 -3.61
CA ARG A 35 6.23 10.12 -3.60
C ARG A 35 7.63 10.43 -3.06
N SER A 36 8.14 9.64 -2.11
CA SER A 36 9.54 9.75 -1.65
C SER A 36 10.53 9.50 -2.80
N PHE A 37 10.33 8.47 -3.62
CA PHE A 37 11.17 8.24 -4.80
C PHE A 37 11.09 9.37 -5.82
N GLN A 38 9.87 9.86 -6.08
CA GLN A 38 9.65 10.96 -7.01
C GLN A 38 10.34 12.25 -6.54
N LEU A 39 10.29 12.56 -5.24
CA LEU A 39 10.95 13.72 -4.67
C LEU A 39 12.47 13.59 -4.69
N GLY A 40 13.01 12.41 -4.36
CA GLY A 40 14.44 12.13 -4.48
C GLY A 40 14.95 12.36 -5.90
N ASN A 41 14.25 11.82 -6.90
CA ASN A 41 14.58 12.06 -8.31
C ASN A 41 14.49 13.54 -8.72
N ALA A 42 13.52 14.29 -8.19
CA ALA A 42 13.41 15.71 -8.48
C ALA A 42 14.60 16.50 -7.90
N LEU A 43 15.04 16.16 -6.68
CA LEU A 43 16.23 16.75 -6.07
C LEU A 43 17.50 16.42 -6.87
N ASP A 44 17.67 15.17 -7.30
CA ASP A 44 18.83 14.76 -8.10
C ASP A 44 18.89 15.53 -9.43
N ARG A 45 17.73 15.73 -10.08
CA ARG A 45 17.62 16.50 -11.33
C ARG A 45 17.85 17.99 -11.14
N ASP A 46 17.37 18.55 -10.04
CA ASP A 46 17.59 19.95 -9.66
C ASP A 46 19.09 20.22 -9.44
N LEU A 47 19.78 19.32 -8.71
CA LEU A 47 21.23 19.36 -8.53
C LEU A 47 22.00 19.24 -9.85
N ALA A 48 21.45 18.50 -10.82
CA ALA A 48 21.99 18.40 -12.17
C ALA A 48 21.63 19.59 -13.10
N ASN A 49 20.92 20.60 -12.60
CA ASN A 49 20.41 21.76 -13.35
C ASN A 49 19.54 21.37 -14.58
N GLU A 50 18.76 20.29 -14.46
CA GLU A 50 17.81 19.91 -15.51
C GLU A 50 16.59 20.85 -15.53
N THR A 51 16.07 21.15 -16.73
CA THR A 51 14.93 22.07 -16.89
C THR A 51 13.59 21.48 -16.45
N ASP A 52 13.42 20.16 -16.57
CA ASP A 52 12.22 19.44 -16.13
C ASP A 52 12.57 18.45 -15.02
N ILE A 53 12.55 18.96 -13.78
CA ILE A 53 12.87 18.17 -12.58
C ILE A 53 11.83 17.08 -12.29
N TYR A 54 10.63 17.15 -12.87
CA TYR A 54 9.56 16.17 -12.63
C TYR A 54 9.41 15.14 -13.75
N LYS A 55 10.21 15.22 -14.82
CA LYS A 55 10.23 14.21 -15.87
C LYS A 55 10.63 12.85 -15.30
N VAL A 56 9.76 11.87 -15.51
CA VAL A 56 9.96 10.48 -15.10
C VAL A 56 9.58 9.58 -16.27
N ASP A 57 10.48 8.67 -16.62
CA ASP A 57 10.21 7.62 -17.61
C ASP A 57 9.28 6.53 -17.04
N ILE A 58 8.46 5.92 -17.89
CA ILE A 58 7.46 4.92 -17.48
C ILE A 58 8.13 3.70 -16.83
N LEU A 59 9.27 3.24 -17.35
CA LEU A 59 10.00 2.11 -16.76
C LEU A 59 10.51 2.45 -15.36
N LYS A 60 10.97 3.70 -15.16
CA LYS A 60 11.39 4.19 -13.84
C LYS A 60 10.21 4.24 -12.87
N ALA A 61 9.05 4.75 -13.31
CA ALA A 61 7.84 4.76 -12.51
C ALA A 61 7.37 3.35 -12.12
N MET A 62 7.41 2.38 -13.05
CA MET A 62 7.06 0.98 -12.77
C MET A 62 7.98 0.34 -11.73
N ARG A 63 9.30 0.59 -11.83
CA ARG A 63 10.27 0.13 -10.83
C ARG A 63 9.97 0.71 -9.46
N TRP A 64 9.68 2.01 -9.38
CA TRP A 64 9.26 2.65 -8.12
C TRP A 64 7.97 2.08 -7.57
N CYS A 65 6.99 1.72 -8.40
CA CYS A 65 5.77 1.06 -7.93
C CYS A 65 6.10 -0.30 -7.30
N ARG A 66 6.93 -1.13 -7.95
CA ARG A 66 7.38 -2.40 -7.40
C ARG A 66 8.09 -2.20 -6.06
N ASP A 67 9.07 -1.30 -6.02
CA ASP A 67 9.87 -1.09 -4.81
C ASP A 67 9.05 -0.45 -3.68
N ALA A 68 8.14 0.47 -4.01
CA ALA A 68 7.19 1.06 -3.05
C ALA A 68 6.26 0.00 -2.46
N TRP A 69 5.80 -0.96 -3.25
CA TRP A 69 4.97 -2.07 -2.77
C TRP A 69 5.75 -2.98 -1.82
N LYS A 70 7.00 -3.34 -2.16
CA LYS A 70 7.87 -4.12 -1.27
C LYS A 70 8.11 -3.44 0.08
N MET A 71 8.07 -2.11 0.14
CA MET A 71 8.19 -1.33 1.37
C MET A 71 6.90 -1.23 2.19
N VAL A 72 5.76 -1.68 1.67
CA VAL A 72 4.53 -1.80 2.45
C VAL A 72 4.63 -3.09 3.26
N THR A 73 4.88 -2.95 4.56
CA THR A 73 5.09 -4.10 5.43
C THR A 73 3.78 -4.86 5.66
N PRO A 74 3.84 -6.18 5.86
CA PRO A 74 2.67 -6.95 6.26
C PRO A 74 2.00 -6.41 7.53
N LEU A 75 2.77 -5.84 8.48
CA LEU A 75 2.24 -5.12 9.64
C LEU A 75 1.39 -3.90 9.26
N THR A 76 1.84 -3.11 8.28
CA THR A 76 1.06 -1.97 7.78
C THR A 76 -0.28 -2.45 7.22
N ILE A 77 -0.27 -3.57 6.48
CA ILE A 77 -1.49 -4.19 5.93
C ILE A 77 -2.39 -4.68 7.06
N ALA A 78 -1.85 -5.40 8.04
CA ALA A 78 -2.59 -5.90 9.20
C ALA A 78 -3.26 -4.77 10.00
N ASN A 79 -2.52 -3.69 10.26
CA ASN A 79 -3.06 -2.50 10.93
C ASN A 79 -4.19 -1.86 10.13
N CYS A 80 -4.08 -1.77 8.79
CA CYS A 80 -5.17 -1.28 7.94
C CYS A 80 -6.40 -2.18 8.03
N TRP A 81 -6.23 -3.50 8.07
CA TRP A 81 -7.34 -4.45 8.28
C TRP A 81 -7.97 -4.29 9.66
N ASN A 82 -7.18 -4.12 10.73
CA ASN A 82 -7.70 -3.87 12.07
C ASN A 82 -8.57 -2.60 12.13
N HIS A 83 -8.18 -1.54 11.40
CA HIS A 83 -8.97 -0.31 11.31
C HIS A 83 -10.34 -0.50 10.64
N THR A 84 -10.53 -1.53 9.81
CA THR A 84 -11.84 -1.81 9.20
C THR A 84 -12.84 -2.45 10.16
N GLY A 85 -12.39 -2.95 11.31
CA GLY A 85 -13.22 -3.70 12.26
C GLY A 85 -13.69 -5.06 11.74
N LEU A 86 -13.06 -5.58 10.68
CA LEU A 86 -13.34 -6.91 10.10
C LEU A 86 -12.55 -8.04 10.75
N MET A 87 -11.53 -7.72 11.55
CA MET A 87 -10.72 -8.70 12.27
C MET A 87 -11.26 -8.89 13.69
N ASP A 88 -11.42 -10.14 14.11
CA ASP A 88 -11.97 -10.50 15.42
C ASP A 88 -10.97 -10.27 16.58
N ALA A 89 -9.67 -10.11 16.28
CA ALA A 89 -8.62 -9.76 17.23
C ALA A 89 -7.48 -8.98 16.55
N PRO A 90 -6.75 -8.10 17.28
CA PRO A 90 -5.53 -7.48 16.77
C PRO A 90 -4.51 -8.54 16.36
N VAL A 91 -3.97 -8.41 15.15
CA VAL A 91 -2.83 -9.23 14.71
C VAL A 91 -1.60 -8.86 15.54
N GLU A 92 -1.09 -9.81 16.33
CA GLU A 92 0.17 -9.67 17.05
C GLU A 92 1.34 -9.63 16.06
N GLU A 93 2.29 -8.73 16.27
CA GLU A 93 3.41 -8.47 15.36
C GLU A 93 4.26 -9.74 15.12
N ASP A 94 4.39 -10.61 16.12
CA ASP A 94 5.10 -11.89 16.07
C ASP A 94 4.42 -12.97 15.20
N SER A 95 3.14 -12.79 14.85
CA SER A 95 2.38 -13.74 14.02
C SER A 95 2.48 -13.44 12.52
N ILE A 96 3.13 -12.33 12.18
CA ILE A 96 3.28 -11.87 10.81
C ILE A 96 4.37 -12.67 10.12
N VAL A 97 3.97 -13.50 9.16
CA VAL A 97 4.91 -14.18 8.27
C VAL A 97 5.44 -13.18 7.24
N GLU A 98 6.76 -13.03 7.19
CA GLU A 98 7.42 -12.43 6.04
C GLU A 98 7.16 -13.33 4.82
N ILE A 99 6.57 -12.75 3.78
CA ILE A 99 6.42 -13.45 2.49
C ILE A 99 7.77 -13.28 1.80
N ASP A 100 8.59 -14.33 1.81
CA ASP A 100 9.78 -14.40 0.98
C ASP A 100 9.38 -14.22 -0.49
N ASP A 101 10.09 -13.32 -1.18
CA ASP A 101 9.86 -12.97 -2.58
C ASP A 101 9.69 -14.25 -3.44
N VAL A 102 8.48 -14.47 -3.97
CA VAL A 102 8.28 -15.42 -5.07
C VAL A 102 9.05 -14.84 -6.27
N ASP A 103 10.14 -15.53 -6.63
CA ASP A 103 11.12 -15.23 -7.68
C ASP A 103 10.67 -14.16 -8.70
N ALA A 104 11.26 -12.97 -8.58
CA ALA A 104 11.11 -11.89 -9.54
C ALA A 104 12.04 -12.10 -10.74
N THR A 105 11.87 -13.20 -11.47
CA THR A 105 12.40 -13.37 -12.83
C THR A 105 11.31 -13.05 -13.86
N LEU A 106 11.12 -11.75 -14.14
CA LEU A 106 10.61 -11.20 -15.40
C LEU A 106 10.81 -9.68 -15.45
#